data_AF-A0A1R0WFT8-F1
#
_entry.id   AF-A0A1R0WFT8-F1
#
_cell.length_a   1.000
_cell.length_b   1.000
_cell.length_c   1.000
_cell.angle_alpha   90.00
_cell.angle_beta   90.00
_cell.angle_gamma   90.00
#
_symmetry.space_group_name_H-M   'P 1'
#
loop_
_entity.id
_entity.type
_entity.pdbx_description
1 polymer ?
#
loop_
_entity_poly.entity_id
_entity_poly.type
_entity_poly.pdbx_seq_one_letter_code
_entity_poly.pdbx_strand_id
1 'polypeptide(L)'
;MRIYITPQQYDTAEANGINKKLVDNRVKIKGWSIEDAITRPVRDNTALNEWVLKALSNGITRQCYYNRVHKYKWSKEKASTTPMMNPQEVGRLGQAAYLRNKAKNEGAIAQ
;
A
#
# COMPACT_ATOMS: atom_id res chain seq x y z
N MET A 1 29.63 -13.41 7.09
CA MET A 1 29.96 -12.60 8.29
C MET A 1 28.84 -12.77 9.31
N ARG A 2 29.13 -13.28 10.52
CA ARG A 2 28.12 -13.45 11.57
C ARG A 2 28.07 -12.16 12.39
N ILE A 3 27.06 -11.32 12.14
CA ILE A 3 26.89 -10.07 12.88
C ILE A 3 26.21 -10.39 14.22
N TYR A 4 26.84 -10.02 15.32
CA TYR A 4 26.32 -10.21 16.66
C TYR A 4 25.94 -8.86 17.26
N ILE A 5 24.68 -8.75 17.69
CA ILE A 5 24.14 -7.55 18.34
C ILE A 5 24.04 -7.87 19.83
N THR A 6 24.68 -7.07 20.66
CA THR A 6 24.74 -7.32 22.11
C THR A 6 23.41 -6.93 22.78
N PRO A 7 23.08 -7.52 23.95
CA PRO A 7 21.92 -7.10 24.74
C PRO A 7 21.90 -5.59 25.00
N GLN A 8 23.04 -5.02 25.36
CA GLN A 8 23.18 -3.59 25.65
C GLN A 8 22.89 -2.69 24.45
N GLN A 9 23.17 -3.14 23.22
CA GLN A 9 22.79 -2.42 22.00
C GLN A 9 21.28 -2.45 21.77
N TYR A 10 20.60 -3.53 22.17
CA TYR A 10 19.14 -3.57 22.13
C TYR A 10 18.52 -2.64 23.18
N ASP A 11 19.10 -2.56 24.38
CA ASP A 11 18.64 -1.66 25.43
C ASP A 11 18.76 -0.18 24.97
N THR A 12 19.89 0.19 24.34
CA THR A 12 20.06 1.51 23.71
C THR A 12 19.05 1.76 22.60
N ALA A 13 18.76 0.75 21.76
CA ALA A 13 17.77 0.89 20.70
C ALA A 13 16.36 1.10 21.27
N GLU A 14 15.99 0.37 22.33
CA GLU A 14 14.70 0.50 23.00
C GLU A 14 14.54 1.88 23.64
N ALA A 15 15.59 2.42 24.28
CA ALA A 15 15.61 3.79 24.78
C ALA A 15 15.39 4.83 23.66
N ASN A 16 15.83 4.53 22.43
CA ASN A 16 15.59 5.35 21.24
C ASN A 16 14.24 5.03 20.52
N GLY A 17 13.39 4.19 21.12
CA GLY A 17 12.09 3.81 20.56
C GLY A 17 12.16 2.85 19.37
N ILE A 18 13.29 2.16 19.19
CA ILE A 18 13.53 1.21 18.09
C ILE A 18 13.41 -0.20 18.64
N ASN A 19 12.44 -0.97 18.14
CA ASN A 19 12.25 -2.34 18.62
C ASN A 19 13.37 -3.29 18.13
N LYS A 20 13.60 -4.34 18.91
CA LYS A 20 14.59 -5.40 18.62
C LYS A 20 14.49 -5.96 17.19
N LYS A 21 13.26 -6.25 16.74
CA LYS A 21 12.99 -6.81 15.41
C LYS A 21 13.40 -5.87 14.27
N LEU A 22 13.26 -4.56 14.47
CA LEU A 22 13.65 -3.54 13.51
C LEU A 22 15.17 -3.40 13.47
N VAL A 23 15.86 -3.45 14.61
CA VAL A 23 17.34 -3.52 14.65
C VAL A 23 17.84 -4.72 13.87
N ASP A 24 17.29 -5.92 14.13
CA ASP A 24 17.62 -7.14 13.39
C ASP A 24 17.40 -6.98 11.88
N ASN A 25 16.28 -6.39 11.46
CA ASN A 25 15.99 -6.14 10.05
C ASN A 25 16.99 -5.16 9.42
N ARG A 26 17.29 -4.05 10.12
CA ARG A 26 18.24 -3.02 9.66
C ARG A 26 19.63 -3.63 9.45
N VAL A 27 20.11 -4.44 10.39
CA VAL A 27 21.44 -5.05 10.30
C VAL A 27 21.48 -6.21 9.30
N LYS A 28 20.59 -7.20 9.44
CA LYS A 28 20.68 -8.48 8.71
C LYS A 28 20.14 -8.39 7.28
N ILE A 29 19.08 -7.62 7.06
CA ILE A 29 18.41 -7.53 5.76
C ILE A 29 18.86 -6.29 5.01
N LYS A 30 18.96 -5.14 5.69
CA LYS A 30 19.35 -3.87 5.05
C LYS A 30 20.87 -3.61 5.07
N GLY A 31 21.64 -4.42 5.77
CA GLY A 31 23.10 -4.29 5.85
C GLY A 31 23.58 -3.02 6.55
N TRP A 32 22.75 -2.42 7.42
CA TRP A 32 23.14 -1.23 8.17
C TRP A 32 24.21 -1.55 9.21
N SER A 33 25.03 -0.54 9.52
CA SER A 33 25.90 -0.61 10.69
C SER A 33 25.06 -0.73 11.97
N ILE A 34 25.63 -1.30 13.03
CA ILE A 34 24.91 -1.44 14.31
C ILE A 34 24.55 -0.07 14.87
N GLU A 35 25.47 0.91 14.81
CA GLU A 35 25.21 2.28 15.24
C GLU A 35 24.04 2.92 14.48
N ASP A 36 24.01 2.82 13.15
CA ASP A 36 22.88 3.30 12.36
C ASP A 36 21.58 2.58 12.71
N ALA A 37 21.67 1.28 13.00
CA ALA A 37 20.51 0.46 13.30
C ALA A 37 19.84 0.84 14.62
N ILE A 38 20.60 1.27 15.62
CA ILE A 38 20.12 1.64 16.96
C ILE A 38 19.88 3.13 17.16
N THR A 39 20.40 4.00 16.28
CA THR A 39 20.31 5.46 16.46
C THR A 39 19.33 6.12 15.50
N ARG A 40 19.20 5.60 14.28
CA ARG A 40 18.34 6.26 13.28
C ARG A 40 16.86 6.14 13.65
N PRO A 41 16.09 7.25 13.56
CA PRO A 41 14.69 7.26 13.97
C PRO A 41 13.85 6.29 13.15
N VAL A 42 12.79 5.77 13.76
CA VAL A 42 11.79 4.97 13.06
C VAL A 42 10.97 5.91 12.18
N ARG A 43 10.76 5.53 10.91
CA ARG A 43 9.91 6.31 10.02
C ARG A 43 8.47 6.24 10.53
N ASP A 44 7.91 7.40 10.85
CA ASP A 44 6.49 7.48 11.15
C ASP A 44 5.66 7.29 9.87
N ASN A 45 4.88 6.21 9.83
CA ASN A 45 3.92 5.93 8.76
C ASN A 45 2.47 6.23 9.19
N THR A 46 2.28 6.78 10.39
CA THR A 46 0.94 7.04 10.95
C THR A 46 0.38 8.38 10.49
N ALA A 47 1.24 9.34 10.13
CA ALA A 47 0.84 10.63 9.57
C ALA A 47 -0.07 10.45 8.35
N LEU A 48 -1.37 10.69 8.58
CA LEU A 48 -2.40 10.62 7.57
C LEU A 48 -2.36 11.88 6.72
N ASN A 49 -2.08 11.72 5.43
CA ASN A 49 -2.20 12.79 4.45
C ASN A 49 -3.65 13.28 4.39
N GLU A 50 -3.87 14.59 4.30
CA GLU A 50 -5.18 15.24 4.14
C GLU A 50 -6.03 14.59 3.04
N TRP A 51 -5.41 14.22 1.92
CA TRP A 51 -6.09 13.55 0.81
C TRP A 51 -6.58 12.15 1.16
N VAL A 52 -5.86 11.45 2.03
CA VAL A 52 -6.26 10.12 2.54
C VAL A 52 -7.44 10.29 3.51
N LEU A 53 -7.42 11.32 4.36
CA LEU A 53 -8.56 11.63 5.23
C LEU A 53 -9.82 11.95 4.43
N LYS A 54 -9.70 12.78 3.38
CA LYS A 54 -10.79 13.10 2.44
C LYS A 54 -11.30 11.85 1.69
N ALA A 55 -10.41 10.94 1.32
CA ALA A 55 -10.81 9.68 0.70
C ALA A 55 -11.63 8.82 1.68
N LEU A 56 -11.17 8.70 2.92
CA LEU A 56 -11.85 7.92 3.96
C LEU A 56 -13.23 8.49 4.30
N SER A 57 -13.39 9.82 4.37
CA SER A 57 -14.71 10.44 4.58
C SER A 57 -15.68 10.17 3.43
N ASN A 58 -15.16 9.93 2.23
CA ASN A 58 -15.94 9.56 1.05
C ASN A 58 -16.13 8.04 0.89
N GLY A 59 -15.81 7.25 1.93
CA GLY A 59 -15.94 5.79 1.92
C GLY A 59 -14.89 5.06 1.07
N ILE A 60 -13.82 5.75 0.65
CA ILE A 60 -12.74 5.17 -0.15
C ILE A 60 -11.65 4.68 0.80
N THR A 61 -11.33 3.40 0.74
CA THR A 61 -10.26 2.83 1.57
C THR A 61 -8.89 3.41 1.19
N ARG A 62 -7.97 3.48 2.18
CA ARG A 62 -6.59 3.98 1.94
C ARG A 62 -5.93 3.25 0.78
N GLN A 63 -6.08 1.92 0.72
CA GLN A 63 -5.51 1.11 -0.34
C GLN A 63 -6.06 1.50 -1.72
N CYS A 64 -7.38 1.73 -1.82
CA CYS A 64 -8.00 2.16 -3.06
C CYS A 64 -7.47 3.52 -3.51
N TYR A 65 -7.38 4.49 -2.59
CA TYR A 65 -6.78 5.80 -2.85
C TYR A 65 -5.34 5.69 -3.37
N TYR A 66 -4.47 4.94 -2.68
CA TYR A 66 -3.08 4.77 -3.10
C TYR A 66 -2.96 4.05 -4.46
N ASN A 67 -3.80 3.05 -4.72
CA ASN A 67 -3.86 2.41 -6.03
C ASN A 67 -4.26 3.43 -7.12
N ARG A 68 -5.25 4.28 -6.86
CA ARG A 68 -5.67 5.33 -7.80
C ARG A 68 -4.55 6.30 -8.11
N VAL A 69 -3.82 6.78 -7.10
CA VAL A 69 -2.72 7.73 -7.30
C VAL A 69 -1.49 7.08 -7.93
N HIS A 70 -1.02 5.95 -7.41
CA HIS A 70 0.27 5.37 -7.80
C HIS A 70 0.18 4.42 -8.99
N LYS A 71 -0.86 3.59 -9.06
CA LYS A 71 -1.05 2.59 -10.13
C LYS A 71 -1.82 3.18 -11.31
N TYR A 72 -2.95 3.83 -11.04
CA TYR A 72 -3.81 4.40 -12.11
C TYR A 72 -3.46 5.85 -12.47
N LYS A 73 -2.49 6.47 -11.79
CA LYS A 73 -2.00 7.83 -12.06
C LYS A 73 -3.09 8.90 -12.04
N TRP A 74 -4.12 8.71 -11.21
CA TRP A 74 -5.16 9.72 -11.01
C TRP A 74 -4.64 10.90 -10.20
N SER A 75 -5.22 12.07 -10.41
CA SER A 75 -5.00 13.21 -9.52
C SER A 75 -5.47 12.87 -8.10
N LYS A 76 -4.83 13.47 -7.09
CA LYS A 76 -5.16 13.25 -5.67
C LYS A 76 -6.63 13.57 -5.39
N GLU A 77 -7.14 14.64 -6.00
CA GLU A 77 -8.54 15.03 -5.94
C GLU A 77 -9.45 13.93 -6.46
N LYS A 78 -9.29 13.52 -7.73
CA LYS A 78 -10.10 12.47 -8.35
C LYS A 78 -10.03 11.16 -7.58
N ALA A 79 -8.84 10.80 -7.11
CA ALA A 79 -8.62 9.59 -6.32
C ALA A 79 -9.40 9.60 -5.00
N SER A 80 -9.57 10.77 -4.39
CA SER A 80 -10.25 10.97 -3.10
C SER A 80 -11.77 11.19 -3.20
N THR A 81 -12.32 11.48 -4.39
CA THR A 81 -13.75 11.84 -4.55
C THR A 81 -14.56 10.81 -5.33
N THR A 82 -13.91 9.97 -6.15
CA THR A 82 -14.63 8.98 -6.95
C THR A 82 -15.11 7.83 -6.05
N PRO A 83 -16.41 7.48 -6.00
CA PRO A 83 -16.90 6.41 -5.13
C PRO A 83 -16.31 5.05 -5.51
N MET A 84 -16.31 4.12 -4.56
CA MET A 84 -15.99 2.71 -4.83
C MET A 84 -17.22 2.02 -5.43
N MET A 85 -17.03 1.24 -6.50
CA MET A 85 -18.10 0.41 -7.03
C MET A 85 -18.44 -0.70 -6.06
N ASN A 86 -19.73 -1.01 -5.92
CA ASN A 86 -20.17 -2.17 -5.15
C ASN A 86 -20.03 -3.47 -5.97
N PRO A 87 -20.00 -4.65 -5.32
CA PRO A 87 -19.85 -5.92 -6.03
C PRO A 87 -20.93 -6.19 -7.10
N GLN A 88 -22.16 -5.71 -6.89
CA GLN A 88 -23.27 -5.90 -7.82
C GLN A 88 -23.07 -5.11 -9.11
N GLU A 89 -22.62 -3.86 -9.01
CA GLU A 89 -22.26 -3.01 -10.16
C GLU A 89 -21.12 -3.63 -10.96
N VAL A 90 -20.08 -4.12 -10.27
CA VAL A 90 -18.96 -4.82 -10.92
C VAL A 90 -19.45 -6.06 -11.67
N GLY A 91 -20.33 -6.86 -11.06
CA GLY A 91 -20.95 -8.03 -11.68
C GLY A 91 -21.75 -7.68 -12.93
N ARG A 92 -22.58 -6.63 -12.86
CA ARG A 92 -23.38 -6.15 -14.00
C ARG A 92 -22.50 -5.69 -15.16
N LEU A 93 -21.42 -4.96 -14.87
CA LEU A 93 -20.46 -4.51 -15.89
C LEU A 93 -19.75 -5.70 -16.55
N GLY A 94 -19.33 -6.68 -15.75
CA GLY A 94 -18.73 -7.92 -16.25
C GLY A 94 -19.67 -8.71 -17.17
N GLN A 95 -20.92 -8.89 -16.75
CA GLN A 95 -21.94 -9.56 -17.55
C GLN A 95 -22.22 -8.82 -18.87
N ALA A 96 -22.36 -7.50 -18.83
CA ALA A 96 -22.57 -6.69 -20.02
C ALA A 96 -21.39 -6.80 -21.00
N ALA A 97 -20.14 -6.76 -20.49
CA ALA A 97 -18.95 -6.95 -21.31
C ALA A 97 -18.90 -8.33 -21.97
N TYR A 98 -19.26 -9.39 -21.23
CA TYR A 98 -19.36 -10.75 -21.76
C TYR A 98 -20.38 -10.86 -22.90
N LEU A 99 -21.62 -10.40 -22.67
CA LEU A 99 -22.69 -10.46 -23.67
C LEU A 99 -22.32 -9.70 -24.95
N ARG A 100 -21.69 -8.52 -24.81
CA ARG A 100 -21.20 -7.73 -25.94
C ARG A 100 -20.15 -8.49 -26.75
N ASN A 101 -19.19 -9.14 -26.09
CA ASN A 101 -18.14 -9.89 -26.77
C ASN A 101 -18.69 -11.17 -27.44
N LYS A 102 -19.65 -11.84 -26.79
CA LYS A 102 -20.36 -13.00 -27.36
C LYS A 102 -21.08 -12.62 -28.66
N ALA A 103 -21.88 -11.54 -28.65
CA ALA A 103 -22.60 -11.07 -29.83
C ALA A 103 -21.65 -10.68 -30.99
N LYS A 104 -20.50 -10.07 -30.68
CA LYS A 104 -19.47 -9.77 -31.70
C LYS A 104 -18.89 -11.04 -32.33
N ASN A 105 -18.60 -12.05 -31.52
CA ASN A 105 -18.03 -13.31 -32.01
C ASN A 105 -19.05 -14.09 -32.85
N GLU A 106 -20.32 -14.15 -32.42
CA GLU A 106 -21.39 -14.82 -33.17
C GLU A 106 -21.68 -14.11 -34.50
N GLY A 107 -21.65 -12.78 -34.53
CA GLY A 107 -21.77 -12.00 -35.77
C GLY A 107 -20.58 -12.14 -36.72
N ALA A 108 -19.37 -12.41 -36.20
CA ALA A 108 -18.18 -12.67 -37.01
C ALA A 108 -18.13 -14.09 -37.61
N ILE A 109 -18.89 -15.04 -37.06
CA ILE A 109 -19.01 -16.41 -37.58
C ILE A 109 -20.09 -16.51 -38.67
N ALA A 110 -21.02 -15.53 -38.71
CA ALA A 110 -22.15 -15.49 -39.64
C ALA A 110 -21.88 -14.69 -40.94
N GLN A 111 -20.64 -14.31 -41.22
CA GLN A 111 -20.18 -13.66 -42.47
C GLN A 111 -19.16 -14.56 -43.18
#